data_AF-A0A7S4FJX1-F1
#
_entry.id   AF-A0A7S4FJX1-F1
#
_cell.length_a   1.000
_cell.length_b   1.000
_cell.length_c   1.000
_cell.angle_alpha   90.00
_cell.angle_beta   90.00
_cell.angle_gamma   90.00
#
_symmetry.space_group_name_H-M   'P 1'
#
loop_
_entity.id
_entity.type
_entity.pdbx_description
1 polymer ?
#
loop_
_entity_poly.entity_id
_entity_poly.type
_entity_poly.pdbx_seq_one_letter_code
_entity_poly.pdbx_strand_id
1 'polypeptide(L)'
;RTREADKGARLVYDHNQRLLSCTSVPHNCGTTVSLMHMFATLPVRHREFVKNIKREYKHLVRVLQQYAIIQPHIRFVCHNWLKAGKQTVLNTKKEASLLENICCIFGTKVVKGIVPFHCTCAAAGFIVDGYVSKPERSCGRGASDMQFLYINRRPVDIPNLSRAVNQTFRQYNTGGQMPIFFLNIDTQTNKYDINVTPDKRKVFLHDEHALVDFVKEQ
;
A
#
# COMPACT_ATOMS: atom_id res chain seq x y z
N ARG A 1 13.73 -8.06 20.83
CA ARG A 1 14.93 -7.69 21.63
C ARG A 1 15.48 -6.34 21.15
N THR A 2 15.89 -5.44 22.04
CA THR A 2 16.60 -4.20 21.66
C THR A 2 18.07 -4.51 21.32
N ARG A 3 18.83 -3.54 20.79
CA ARG A 3 20.27 -3.76 20.50
C ARG A 3 21.10 -3.99 21.77
N GLU A 4 20.72 -3.31 22.85
CA GLU A 4 21.44 -3.30 24.13
C GLU A 4 21.05 -4.49 25.04
N ALA A 5 19.89 -5.11 24.83
CA ALA A 5 19.44 -6.22 25.66
C ALA A 5 20.04 -7.55 25.19
N ASP A 6 20.57 -8.33 26.14
CA ASP A 6 21.13 -9.67 25.90
C ASP A 6 20.07 -10.71 25.52
N LYS A 7 18.86 -10.59 26.07
CA LYS A 7 17.75 -11.53 25.84
C LYS A 7 16.49 -10.80 25.38
N GLY A 8 15.66 -11.48 24.58
CA GLY A 8 14.33 -11.01 24.25
C GLY A 8 13.34 -11.28 25.38
N ALA A 9 12.19 -10.61 25.33
CA ALA A 9 11.06 -10.90 26.19
C ALA A 9 9.85 -11.30 25.34
N ARG A 10 9.14 -12.33 25.78
CA ARG A 10 7.83 -12.71 25.26
C ARG A 10 6.77 -12.23 26.23
N LEU A 11 5.90 -11.35 25.74
CA LEU A 11 4.79 -10.78 26.50
C LEU A 11 3.49 -11.39 25.97
N VAL A 12 2.64 -11.87 26.87
CA VAL A 12 1.29 -12.35 26.53
C VAL A 12 0.28 -11.46 27.25
N TYR A 13 -0.66 -10.92 26.49
CA TYR A 13 -1.70 -10.03 26.98
C TYR A 13 -3.07 -10.70 26.87
N ASP A 14 -3.97 -10.37 27.79
CA ASP A 14 -5.39 -10.70 27.68
C ASP A 14 -6.16 -9.68 26.83
N HIS A 15 -7.46 -9.88 26.69
CA HIS A 15 -8.35 -8.97 25.95
C HIS A 15 -8.55 -7.60 26.63
N ASN A 16 -8.23 -7.49 27.91
CA ASN A 16 -8.34 -6.27 28.72
C ASN A 16 -6.99 -5.52 28.80
N GLN A 17 -6.04 -5.85 27.91
CA GLN A 17 -4.71 -5.25 27.84
C GLN A 17 -3.86 -5.52 29.10
N ARG A 18 -4.22 -6.49 29.92
CA ARG A 18 -3.46 -6.90 31.10
C ARG A 18 -2.36 -7.87 30.68
N LEU A 19 -1.17 -7.64 31.20
CA LEU A 19 -0.03 -8.53 31.00
C LEU A 19 -0.25 -9.82 31.80
N LEU A 20 -0.46 -10.93 31.10
CA LEU A 20 -0.64 -12.26 31.70
C LEU A 20 0.69 -12.92 32.04
N SER A 21 1.68 -12.77 31.17
CA SER A 21 3.02 -13.33 31.40
C SER A 21 4.09 -12.54 30.68
N CYS A 22 5.27 -12.51 31.29
CA CYS A 22 6.50 -11.98 30.74
C CYS A 22 7.61 -13.01 30.95
N THR A 23 8.13 -13.58 29.86
CA THR A 23 9.19 -14.59 29.92
C THR A 23 10.39 -14.20 29.07
N SER A 24 11.59 -14.46 29.58
CA SER A 24 12.83 -14.26 28.82
C SER A 24 12.97 -15.35 27.76
N VAL A 25 13.18 -14.95 26.50
CA VAL A 25 13.34 -15.87 25.37
C VAL A 25 14.50 -15.44 24.45
N PRO A 26 15.22 -16.39 23.84
CA PRO A 26 16.13 -16.07 22.74
C PRO A 26 15.37 -15.42 21.59
N HIS A 27 15.79 -14.24 21.15
CA HIS A 27 15.16 -13.51 20.04
C HIS A 27 16.17 -12.58 19.38
N ASN A 28 16.13 -12.48 18.05
CA ASN A 28 16.97 -11.55 17.31
C ASN A 28 16.55 -10.09 17.61
N CYS A 29 17.39 -9.11 17.25
CA CYS A 29 17.01 -7.71 17.41
C CYS A 29 15.75 -7.41 16.57
N GLY A 30 14.76 -6.74 17.18
CA GLY A 30 13.47 -6.45 16.57
C GLY A 30 12.28 -6.93 17.39
N THR A 31 11.11 -6.94 16.77
CA THR A 31 9.82 -7.24 17.43
C THR A 31 9.02 -8.22 16.59
N THR A 32 8.45 -9.23 17.24
CA THR A 32 7.48 -10.13 16.62
C THR A 32 6.16 -9.94 17.33
N VAL A 33 5.13 -9.55 16.59
CA VAL A 33 3.77 -9.41 17.10
C VAL A 33 2.93 -10.56 16.56
N SER A 34 2.30 -11.33 17.45
CA SER A 34 1.42 -12.44 17.09
C SER A 34 0.01 -12.12 17.55
N LEU A 35 -0.89 -11.96 16.59
CA LEU A 35 -2.31 -11.79 16.85
C LEU A 35 -3.02 -13.13 16.56
N MET A 36 -3.70 -13.67 17.57
CA MET A 36 -4.43 -14.93 17.48
C MET A 36 -5.92 -14.70 17.76
N HIS A 37 -6.78 -15.52 17.16
CA HIS A 37 -8.23 -15.48 17.40
C HIS A 37 -8.86 -14.08 17.19
N MET A 38 -8.52 -13.43 16.08
CA MET A 38 -9.03 -12.10 15.74
C MET A 38 -10.57 -12.08 15.79
N PHE A 39 -11.12 -11.11 16.53
CA PHE A 39 -12.56 -10.92 16.77
C PHE A 39 -13.27 -11.99 17.62
N ALA A 40 -12.57 -12.93 18.28
CA ALA A 40 -13.21 -13.98 19.07
C ALA A 40 -14.15 -13.46 20.19
N THR A 41 -13.85 -12.29 20.77
CA THR A 41 -14.69 -11.64 21.80
C THR A 41 -15.91 -10.90 21.24
N LEU A 42 -16.06 -10.82 19.91
CA LEU A 42 -17.12 -10.10 19.22
C LEU A 42 -17.85 -11.04 18.24
N PRO A 43 -18.81 -11.87 18.71
CA PRO A 43 -19.37 -12.99 17.93
C PRO A 43 -19.97 -12.58 16.58
N VAL A 44 -20.71 -11.46 16.55
CA VAL A 44 -21.32 -10.92 15.31
C VAL A 44 -20.23 -10.54 14.31
N ARG A 45 -19.22 -9.79 14.74
CA ARG A 45 -18.09 -9.35 13.90
C ARG A 45 -17.24 -10.52 13.45
N HIS A 46 -17.02 -11.52 14.30
CA HIS A 46 -16.31 -12.74 13.93
C HIS A 46 -17.05 -13.50 12.82
N ARG A 47 -18.37 -13.68 12.96
CA ARG A 47 -19.19 -14.34 11.93
C ARG A 47 -19.15 -13.57 10.61
N GLU A 48 -19.21 -12.25 10.66
CA GLU A 48 -19.08 -11.40 9.47
C GLU A 48 -17.68 -11.51 8.82
N PHE A 49 -16.62 -11.49 9.64
CA PHE A 49 -15.24 -11.62 9.17
C PHE A 49 -15.00 -12.97 8.48
N VAL A 50 -15.46 -14.07 9.08
CA VAL A 50 -15.35 -15.42 8.50
C VAL A 50 -16.15 -15.50 7.20
N LYS A 51 -17.38 -14.98 7.17
CA LYS A 51 -18.23 -14.95 5.96
C LYS A 51 -17.55 -14.17 4.82
N ASN A 52 -16.89 -13.07 5.13
CA ASN A 52 -16.27 -12.17 4.16
C ASN A 52 -14.76 -12.36 4.00
N ILE A 53 -14.17 -13.45 4.51
CA ILE A 53 -12.71 -13.63 4.64
C ILE A 53 -11.96 -13.43 3.32
N LYS A 54 -12.54 -13.84 2.18
CA LYS A 54 -11.93 -13.66 0.85
C LYS A 54 -11.79 -12.17 0.48
N ARG A 55 -12.77 -11.35 0.85
CA ARG A 55 -12.76 -9.89 0.61
C ARG A 55 -11.77 -9.21 1.54
N GLU A 56 -11.82 -9.53 2.83
CA GLU A 56 -10.90 -8.98 3.84
C GLU A 56 -9.45 -9.33 3.53
N TYR A 57 -9.19 -10.56 3.06
CA TYR A 57 -7.87 -10.99 2.61
C TYR A 57 -7.39 -10.19 1.39
N LYS A 58 -8.25 -9.91 0.41
CA LYS A 58 -7.90 -9.04 -0.74
C LYS A 58 -7.53 -7.63 -0.27
N HIS A 59 -8.25 -7.08 0.70
CA HIS A 59 -7.90 -5.78 1.29
C HIS A 59 -6.54 -5.84 2.00
N LEU A 60 -6.28 -6.86 2.81
CA LEU A 60 -4.98 -7.08 3.46
C LEU A 60 -3.84 -7.15 2.44
N VAL A 61 -3.99 -7.95 1.38
CA VAL A 61 -2.97 -8.09 0.34
C VAL A 61 -2.73 -6.75 -0.36
N ARG A 62 -3.79 -6.00 -0.69
CA ARG A 62 -3.65 -4.67 -1.30
C ARG A 62 -2.87 -3.71 -0.40
N VAL A 63 -3.15 -3.68 0.91
CA VAL A 63 -2.39 -2.85 1.86
C VAL A 63 -0.91 -3.24 1.88
N LEU A 64 -0.61 -4.54 1.95
CA LEU A 64 0.77 -5.03 1.94
C LEU A 64 1.50 -4.67 0.64
N GLN A 65 0.85 -4.84 -0.51
CA GLN A 65 1.41 -4.48 -1.82
C GLN A 65 1.74 -3.00 -1.89
N GLN A 66 0.84 -2.12 -1.42
CA GLN A 66 1.09 -0.67 -1.42
C GLN A 66 2.37 -0.31 -0.67
N TYR A 67 2.55 -0.82 0.56
CA TYR A 67 3.75 -0.57 1.35
C TYR A 67 5.00 -1.23 0.75
N ALA A 68 4.86 -2.44 0.20
CA ALA A 68 5.98 -3.16 -0.39
C ALA A 68 6.52 -2.50 -1.67
N ILE A 69 5.69 -1.75 -2.40
CA ILE A 69 6.12 -1.01 -3.61
C ILE A 69 6.92 0.24 -3.25
N ILE A 70 6.36 1.05 -2.36
CA ILE A 70 6.85 2.41 -2.11
C ILE A 70 8.09 2.49 -1.21
N GLN A 71 8.45 1.37 -0.57
CA GLN A 71 9.57 1.26 0.37
C GLN A 71 10.74 0.46 -0.25
N PRO A 72 11.60 1.10 -1.06
CA PRO A 72 12.71 0.43 -1.76
C PRO A 72 13.74 -0.24 -0.84
N HIS A 73 13.97 0.36 0.33
CA HIS A 73 15.00 -0.08 1.29
C HIS A 73 14.54 -1.23 2.20
N ILE A 74 13.27 -1.63 2.14
CA ILE A 74 12.67 -2.62 3.05
C ILE A 74 12.26 -3.87 2.27
N ARG A 75 12.75 -5.02 2.72
CA ARG A 75 12.30 -6.32 2.21
C ARG A 75 11.00 -6.74 2.89
N PHE A 76 9.95 -6.95 2.10
CA PHE A 76 8.68 -7.51 2.54
C PHE A 76 8.59 -8.98 2.12
N VAL A 77 8.19 -9.84 3.05
CA VAL A 77 7.89 -11.25 2.78
C VAL A 77 6.57 -11.58 3.47
N CYS A 78 5.60 -12.09 2.71
CA CYS A 78 4.33 -12.56 3.26
C CYS A 78 4.07 -13.99 2.78
N HIS A 79 3.68 -14.84 3.73
CA HIS A 79 3.26 -16.20 3.47
C HIS A 79 1.84 -16.39 4.01
N ASN A 80 1.04 -17.14 3.27
CA ASN A 80 -0.27 -17.61 3.70
C ASN A 80 -0.22 -19.13 3.86
N TRP A 81 -0.64 -19.62 5.02
CA TRP A 81 -0.67 -21.04 5.32
C TRP A 81 -2.09 -21.56 5.08
N LEU A 82 -2.24 -22.38 4.04
CA LEU A 82 -3.50 -23.02 3.67
C LEU A 82 -3.41 -24.53 3.97
N LYS A 83 -4.55 -25.24 3.86
CA LYS A 83 -4.56 -26.70 3.99
C LYS A 83 -3.63 -27.41 3.00
N ALA A 84 -3.43 -26.82 1.82
CA ALA A 84 -2.51 -27.30 0.78
C ALA A 84 -1.02 -26.93 1.03
N GLY A 85 -0.72 -26.28 2.15
CA GLY A 85 0.64 -25.89 2.54
C GLY A 85 0.89 -24.37 2.50
N LYS A 86 2.18 -24.03 2.57
CA LYS A 86 2.68 -22.65 2.61
C LYS A 86 2.68 -22.04 1.21
N GLN A 87 1.89 -20.98 1.01
CA GLN A 87 1.88 -20.18 -0.21
C GLN A 87 2.61 -18.85 0.02
N THR A 88 3.52 -18.47 -0.88
CA THR A 88 4.12 -17.14 -0.87
C THR A 88 3.15 -16.14 -1.53
N VAL A 89 2.82 -15.08 -0.81
CA VAL A 89 1.88 -14.03 -1.25
C VAL A 89 2.63 -12.87 -1.91
N LEU A 90 3.73 -12.44 -1.29
CA LEU A 90 4.63 -11.42 -1.81
C LEU A 90 6.04 -11.65 -1.25
N ASN A 91 7.05 -11.29 -2.03
CA ASN A 91 8.45 -11.33 -1.64
C ASN A 91 9.20 -10.28 -2.45
N THR A 92 9.60 -9.18 -1.81
CA THR A 92 10.43 -8.14 -2.45
C THR A 92 11.91 -8.39 -2.15
N LYS A 93 12.78 -7.63 -2.81
CA LYS A 93 14.21 -7.57 -2.51
C LYS A 93 14.50 -6.39 -1.59
N LYS A 94 15.61 -6.45 -0.85
CA LYS A 94 16.13 -5.30 -0.12
C LYS A 94 16.88 -4.40 -1.12
N GLU A 95 16.80 -3.08 -0.95
CA GLU A 95 17.46 -2.09 -1.84
C GLU A 95 17.03 -2.22 -3.31
N ALA A 96 15.74 -2.41 -3.55
CA ALA A 96 15.18 -2.50 -4.89
C ALA A 96 14.69 -1.12 -5.36
N SER A 97 14.71 -0.84 -6.65
CA SER A 97 14.00 0.30 -7.22
C SER A 97 12.47 0.11 -7.12
N LEU A 98 11.72 1.21 -7.23
CA LEU A 98 10.26 1.16 -7.25
C LEU A 98 9.73 0.27 -8.39
N LEU A 99 10.37 0.32 -9.57
CA LEU A 99 10.04 -0.53 -10.72
C LEU A 99 10.30 -2.01 -10.46
N GLU A 100 11.42 -2.36 -9.79
CA GLU A 100 11.72 -3.74 -9.41
C GLU A 100 10.73 -4.28 -8.39
N ASN A 101 10.29 -3.45 -7.43
CA ASN A 101 9.23 -3.85 -6.50
C ASN A 101 7.90 -4.10 -7.22
N ILE A 102 7.51 -3.23 -8.16
CA ILE A 102 6.34 -3.44 -9.02
C ILE A 102 6.50 -4.77 -9.80
N CYS A 103 7.68 -5.03 -10.36
CA CYS A 103 7.98 -6.26 -11.07
C CYS A 103 7.83 -7.50 -10.18
N CYS A 104 8.34 -7.44 -8.95
CA CYS A 104 8.28 -8.55 -8.00
C CYS A 104 6.83 -8.88 -7.58
N ILE A 105 5.95 -7.87 -7.53
CA ILE A 105 4.58 -8.01 -7.03
C ILE A 105 3.58 -8.31 -8.16
N PHE A 106 3.71 -7.66 -9.31
CA PHE A 106 2.75 -7.75 -10.42
C PHE A 106 3.30 -8.41 -11.69
N GLY A 107 4.59 -8.71 -11.71
CA GLY A 107 5.25 -9.40 -12.82
C GLY A 107 5.67 -8.49 -13.97
N THR A 108 6.47 -9.06 -14.87
CA THR A 108 7.08 -8.35 -16.01
C THR A 108 6.07 -7.83 -17.01
N LYS A 109 4.89 -8.47 -17.13
CA LYS A 109 3.82 -8.02 -18.04
C LYS A 109 3.33 -6.62 -17.68
N VAL A 110 3.17 -6.32 -16.39
CA VAL A 110 2.76 -4.99 -15.93
C VAL A 110 3.86 -3.97 -16.19
N VAL A 111 5.11 -4.31 -15.87
CA VAL A 111 6.27 -3.42 -16.07
C VAL A 111 6.45 -3.00 -17.53
N LYS A 112 6.19 -3.91 -18.49
CA LYS A 112 6.26 -3.58 -19.93
C LYS A 112 5.17 -2.59 -20.39
N GLY A 113 4.05 -2.54 -19.68
CA GLY A 113 2.89 -1.72 -20.00
C GLY A 113 2.85 -0.37 -19.29
N ILE A 114 3.84 -0.05 -18.45
CA ILE A 114 3.94 1.22 -17.73
C ILE A 114 5.15 2.03 -18.20
N VAL A 115 5.05 3.34 -18.06
CA VAL A 115 6.09 4.33 -18.37
C VAL A 115 6.35 5.21 -17.15
N PRO A 116 7.59 5.71 -16.96
CA PRO A 116 7.88 6.64 -15.88
C PRO A 116 7.04 7.90 -16.03
N PHE A 117 6.56 8.41 -14.91
CA PHE A 117 5.86 9.68 -14.80
C PHE A 117 6.61 10.55 -13.80
N HIS A 118 6.94 11.78 -14.20
CA HIS A 118 7.60 12.74 -13.34
C HIS A 118 7.16 14.15 -13.74
N CYS A 119 6.59 14.88 -12.79
CA CYS A 119 6.28 16.29 -12.98
C CYS A 119 6.50 17.08 -11.67
N THR A 120 6.94 18.33 -11.82
CA THR A 120 7.22 19.21 -10.69
C THR A 120 6.41 20.49 -10.83
N CYS A 121 5.49 20.73 -9.91
CA CYS A 121 4.72 21.97 -9.81
C CYS A 121 5.38 22.90 -8.80
N ALA A 122 6.25 23.80 -9.26
CA ALA A 122 6.94 24.74 -8.38
C ALA A 122 5.97 25.71 -7.66
N ALA A 123 4.90 26.14 -8.34
CA ALA A 123 3.93 27.09 -7.79
C ALA A 123 3.14 26.53 -6.59
N ALA A 124 2.75 25.26 -6.64
CA ALA A 124 2.00 24.60 -5.57
C ALA A 124 2.89 23.77 -4.62
N GLY A 125 4.17 23.58 -4.96
CA GLY A 125 5.14 22.84 -4.13
C GLY A 125 4.90 21.33 -4.13
N PHE A 126 4.57 20.77 -5.30
CA PHE A 126 4.38 19.32 -5.49
C PHE A 126 5.43 18.76 -6.44
N ILE A 127 5.95 17.58 -6.11
CA ILE A 127 6.67 16.72 -7.05
C ILE A 127 5.85 15.43 -7.13
N VAL A 128 5.47 15.03 -8.33
CA VAL A 128 4.78 13.75 -8.55
C VAL A 128 5.70 12.85 -9.36
N ASP A 129 6.04 11.71 -8.80
CA ASP A 129 6.92 10.71 -9.42
C ASP A 129 6.29 9.32 -9.38
N GLY A 130 6.66 8.47 -10.33
CA GLY A 130 6.26 7.06 -10.34
C GLY A 130 6.05 6.51 -11.73
N TYR A 131 4.99 5.71 -11.90
CA TYR A 131 4.70 5.05 -13.16
C TYR A 131 3.21 5.06 -13.49
N VAL A 132 2.90 5.20 -14.78
CA VAL A 132 1.53 5.16 -15.34
C VAL A 132 1.48 4.20 -16.52
N SER A 133 0.34 3.56 -16.77
CA SER A 133 0.15 2.70 -17.94
C SER A 133 0.19 3.51 -19.24
N LYS A 134 0.81 2.94 -20.27
CA LYS A 134 0.68 3.42 -21.65
C LYS A 134 -0.80 3.39 -22.06
N PRO A 135 -1.27 4.35 -22.88
CA PRO A 135 -2.66 4.39 -23.34
C PRO A 135 -3.03 3.28 -24.35
N GLU A 136 -2.17 2.28 -24.54
CA GLU A 136 -2.40 1.14 -25.43
C GLU A 136 -3.44 0.14 -24.87
N ARG A 137 -4.19 -0.51 -25.76
CA ARG A 137 -5.24 -1.49 -25.41
C ARG A 137 -4.73 -2.72 -24.64
N SER A 138 -3.44 -3.04 -24.74
CA SER A 138 -2.82 -4.17 -24.03
C SER A 138 -2.33 -3.80 -22.62
N CYS A 139 -2.25 -2.50 -22.31
CA CYS A 139 -1.59 -1.96 -21.13
C CYS A 139 -2.59 -1.51 -20.02
N GLY A 140 -3.88 -1.43 -20.35
CA GLY A 140 -4.94 -1.17 -19.38
C GLY A 140 -5.45 -2.42 -18.65
N ARG A 141 -6.33 -2.21 -17.66
CA ARG A 141 -6.95 -3.25 -16.82
C ARG A 141 -8.48 -3.22 -16.94
N GLY A 142 -9.13 -4.36 -16.67
CA GLY A 142 -10.60 -4.40 -16.55
C GLY A 142 -11.14 -3.82 -15.23
N ALA A 143 -10.26 -3.53 -14.26
CA ALA A 143 -10.62 -3.01 -12.94
C ALA A 143 -9.57 -2.01 -12.44
N SER A 144 -9.93 -1.17 -11.46
CA SER A 144 -9.05 -0.20 -10.78
C SER A 144 -8.21 -0.83 -9.67
N ASP A 145 -7.82 -2.09 -9.83
CA ASP A 145 -7.17 -2.88 -8.78
C ASP A 145 -5.67 -2.57 -8.61
N MET A 146 -5.04 -1.87 -9.57
CA MET A 146 -3.63 -1.46 -9.57
C MET A 146 -3.48 0.08 -9.66
N GLN A 147 -4.18 0.78 -8.79
CA GLN A 147 -4.19 2.24 -8.71
C GLN A 147 -3.76 2.67 -7.32
N PHE A 148 -2.49 3.00 -7.15
CA PHE A 148 -1.89 3.34 -5.86
C PHE A 148 -1.37 4.78 -5.89
N LEU A 149 -1.84 5.55 -4.91
CA LEU A 149 -1.38 6.90 -4.64
C LEU A 149 -0.66 6.92 -3.30
N TYR A 150 0.38 7.75 -3.24
CA TYR A 150 1.17 7.98 -2.05
C TYR A 150 1.37 9.48 -1.84
N ILE A 151 1.42 9.92 -0.58
CA ILE A 151 1.97 11.24 -0.22
C ILE A 151 3.17 10.98 0.67
N ASN A 152 4.34 11.53 0.32
CA ASN A 152 5.57 11.34 1.09
C ASN A 152 5.79 9.87 1.48
N ARG A 153 5.65 8.96 0.50
CA ARG A 153 5.77 7.50 0.64
C ARG A 153 4.73 6.81 1.54
N ARG A 154 3.66 7.50 1.96
CA ARG A 154 2.52 6.92 2.70
C ARG A 154 1.39 6.57 1.73
N PRO A 155 0.87 5.34 1.72
CA PRO A 155 -0.31 4.99 0.94
C PRO A 155 -1.55 5.80 1.36
N VAL A 156 -2.19 6.50 0.42
CA VAL A 156 -3.36 7.34 0.66
C VAL A 156 -4.42 7.14 -0.42
N ASP A 157 -5.64 7.57 -0.13
CA ASP A 157 -6.74 7.61 -1.09
C ASP A 157 -7.09 9.06 -1.40
N ILE A 158 -6.86 9.47 -2.66
CA ILE A 158 -7.22 10.80 -3.18
C ILE A 158 -8.22 10.60 -4.34
N PRO A 159 -9.54 10.50 -4.06
CA PRO A 159 -10.53 10.11 -5.05
C PRO A 159 -10.59 11.05 -6.27
N ASN A 160 -10.36 12.35 -6.08
CA ASN A 160 -10.39 13.32 -7.17
C ASN A 160 -9.22 13.14 -8.14
N LEU A 161 -8.01 12.91 -7.62
CA LEU A 161 -6.84 12.60 -8.44
C LEU A 161 -7.01 11.27 -9.18
N SER A 162 -7.48 10.22 -8.48
CA SER A 162 -7.79 8.93 -9.14
C SER A 162 -8.82 9.10 -10.27
N ARG A 163 -9.88 9.89 -10.04
CA ARG A 163 -10.90 10.17 -11.06
C ARG A 163 -10.31 10.93 -12.25
N ALA A 164 -9.45 11.91 -12.00
CA ALA A 164 -8.77 12.69 -13.01
C ALA A 164 -7.89 11.81 -13.92
N VAL A 165 -6.99 11.02 -13.33
CA VAL A 165 -6.12 10.09 -14.08
C VAL A 165 -6.96 9.09 -14.89
N ASN A 166 -8.04 8.56 -14.31
CA ASN A 166 -8.95 7.65 -14.99
C ASN A 166 -9.66 8.30 -16.18
N GLN A 167 -10.08 9.56 -16.05
CA GLN A 167 -10.75 10.30 -17.12
C GLN A 167 -9.78 10.62 -18.26
N THR A 168 -8.59 11.13 -17.94
CA THR A 168 -7.54 11.41 -18.94
C THR A 168 -7.17 10.14 -19.69
N PHE A 169 -6.93 9.03 -18.99
CA PHE A 169 -6.58 7.76 -19.64
C PHE A 169 -7.66 7.26 -20.62
N ARG A 170 -8.94 7.40 -20.28
CA ARG A 170 -10.05 6.98 -21.16
C ARG A 170 -10.14 7.76 -22.47
N GLN A 171 -9.64 9.00 -22.50
CA GLN A 171 -9.62 9.79 -23.73
C GLN A 171 -8.67 9.18 -24.78
N TYR A 172 -7.58 8.55 -24.31
CA TYR A 172 -6.58 7.93 -25.18
C TYR A 172 -6.77 6.40 -25.33
N ASN A 173 -7.43 5.75 -24.36
CA ASN A 173 -7.72 4.32 -24.40
C ASN A 173 -9.20 4.08 -24.76
N THR A 174 -9.47 3.85 -26.04
CA THR A 174 -10.81 3.58 -26.58
C THR A 174 -11.41 2.24 -26.14
N GLY A 175 -10.65 1.41 -25.42
CA GLY A 175 -11.06 0.08 -24.95
C GLY A 175 -11.84 0.06 -23.64
N GLY A 176 -12.10 1.22 -23.03
CA GLY A 176 -12.83 1.33 -21.75
C GLY A 176 -12.06 0.75 -20.56
N GLN A 177 -10.75 0.57 -20.69
CA GLN A 177 -9.92 0.02 -19.63
C GLN A 177 -9.58 1.07 -18.57
N MET A 178 -9.25 0.58 -17.37
CA MET A 178 -8.72 1.39 -16.28
C MET A 178 -7.19 1.47 -16.38
N PRO A 179 -6.57 2.64 -16.11
CA PRO A 179 -5.13 2.76 -16.05
C PRO A 179 -4.56 2.00 -14.85
N ILE A 180 -3.30 1.60 -15.01
CA ILE A 180 -2.41 1.22 -13.91
C ILE A 180 -1.63 2.48 -13.53
N PHE A 181 -1.55 2.81 -12.25
CA PHE A 181 -0.65 3.87 -11.80
C PHE A 181 -0.14 3.64 -10.39
N PHE A 182 1.11 4.04 -10.18
CA PHE A 182 1.82 4.04 -8.91
C PHE A 182 2.47 5.41 -8.77
N LEU A 183 1.80 6.35 -8.11
CA LEU A 183 2.23 7.76 -8.07
C LEU A 183 2.49 8.20 -6.64
N ASN A 184 3.68 8.72 -6.40
CA ASN A 184 4.09 9.35 -5.16
C ASN A 184 4.05 10.87 -5.32
N ILE A 185 3.41 11.55 -4.37
CA ILE A 185 3.32 13.00 -4.30
C ILE A 185 4.21 13.44 -3.15
N ASP A 186 5.37 13.99 -3.46
CA ASP A 186 6.24 14.61 -2.49
C ASP A 186 5.87 16.09 -2.31
N THR A 187 5.64 16.47 -1.06
CA THR A 187 5.24 17.84 -0.68
C THR A 187 5.56 18.12 0.77
N GLN A 188 5.51 19.39 1.17
CA GLN A 188 5.78 19.79 2.55
C GLN A 188 4.70 19.26 3.50
N THR A 189 5.10 18.84 4.70
CA THR A 189 4.19 18.22 5.69
C THR A 189 3.14 19.17 6.25
N ASN A 190 3.30 20.47 6.08
CA ASN A 190 2.31 21.50 6.42
C ASN A 190 1.26 21.72 5.30
N LYS A 191 1.45 21.14 4.11
CA LYS A 191 0.53 21.27 2.96
C LYS A 191 -0.57 20.20 2.93
N TYR A 192 -0.57 19.27 3.87
CA TYR A 192 -1.64 18.28 4.00
C TYR A 192 -1.87 17.85 5.46
N ASP A 193 -3.11 17.50 5.78
CA ASP A 193 -3.47 16.89 7.05
C ASP A 193 -3.77 15.40 6.87
N ILE A 194 -3.14 14.56 7.69
CA ILE A 194 -3.34 13.10 7.72
C ILE A 194 -4.31 12.64 8.82
N ASN A 195 -4.64 13.50 9.76
CA ASN A 195 -5.45 13.18 10.93
C ASN A 195 -6.96 13.28 10.61
N VAL A 196 -7.36 12.84 9.41
CA VAL A 196 -8.73 12.90 8.92
C VAL A 196 -9.51 11.63 9.26
N THR A 197 -8.88 10.46 9.14
CA THR A 197 -9.50 9.16 9.43
C THR A 197 -8.63 8.28 10.32
N PRO A 198 -9.21 7.36 11.13
CA PRO A 198 -8.44 6.47 12.00
C PRO A 198 -7.41 5.59 11.27
N ASP A 199 -7.70 5.22 10.02
CA ASP A 199 -6.80 4.43 9.15
C ASP A 199 -5.69 5.28 8.50
N LYS A 200 -5.74 6.61 8.65
CA LYS A 200 -4.80 7.61 8.10
C LYS A 200 -4.63 7.49 6.58
N ARG A 201 -5.69 7.03 5.89
CA ARG A 201 -5.73 6.88 4.43
C ARG A 201 -6.28 8.10 3.72
N LYS A 202 -7.28 8.75 4.31
CA LYS A 202 -7.79 10.02 3.81
C LYS A 202 -6.88 11.14 4.29
N VAL A 203 -6.64 12.07 3.38
CA VAL A 203 -5.78 13.23 3.58
C VAL A 203 -6.52 14.45 3.07
N PHE A 204 -6.36 15.57 3.76
CA PHE A 204 -6.84 16.87 3.29
C PHE A 204 -5.66 17.63 2.72
N LEU A 205 -5.64 17.81 1.40
CA LEU A 205 -4.60 18.57 0.69
C LEU A 205 -5.06 20.01 0.51
N HIS A 206 -4.24 20.98 0.92
CA HIS A 206 -4.60 22.40 0.80
C HIS A 206 -4.81 22.81 -0.66
N ASP A 207 -3.88 22.41 -1.54
CA ASP A 207 -3.86 22.76 -2.96
C ASP A 207 -4.27 21.55 -3.84
N GLU A 208 -5.27 20.75 -3.40
CA GLU A 208 -5.70 19.52 -4.11
C GLU A 208 -6.14 19.78 -5.55
N HIS A 209 -6.89 20.87 -5.78
CA HIS A 209 -7.35 21.23 -7.12
C HIS A 209 -6.19 21.54 -8.06
N ALA A 210 -5.22 22.32 -7.60
CA ALA A 210 -4.02 22.64 -8.37
C ALA A 210 -3.21 21.38 -8.71
N LEU A 211 -3.09 20.43 -7.76
CA LEU A 211 -2.46 19.13 -8.01
C LEU A 211 -3.21 18.35 -9.09
N VAL A 212 -4.54 18.26 -8.98
CA VAL A 212 -5.37 17.50 -9.92
C VAL A 212 -5.26 18.07 -11.33
N ASP A 213 -5.34 19.39 -11.49
CA ASP A 213 -5.28 20.03 -12.79
C ASP A 213 -3.88 19.94 -13.39
N PHE A 214 -2.84 20.15 -12.58
CA PHE A 214 -1.45 19.98 -13.02
C PHE A 214 -1.17 18.56 -13.51
N VAL A 215 -1.61 17.53 -12.80
CA VAL A 215 -1.40 16.13 -13.22
C VAL A 215 -2.17 15.78 -14.50
N LYS A 216 -3.31 16.41 -14.78
CA LYS A 216 -4.06 16.17 -16.02
C LYS A 216 -3.38 16.75 -17.26
N GLU A 217 -2.64 17.85 -17.10
CA GLU A 217 -1.97 18.55 -18.19
C GLU A 217 -0.69 17.85 -18.68
N GLN A 218 -0.13 16.95 -17.86
CA GLN A 218 1.09 16.18 -18.15
C GLN A 218 0.78 14.82 -18.77
#